data_AF-A0A512AYY1-F1
#
_entry.id   AF-A0A512AYY1-F1
#
_cell.length_a   1.000
_cell.length_b   1.000
_cell.length_c   1.000
_cell.angle_alpha   90.00
_cell.angle_beta   90.00
_cell.angle_gamma   90.00
#
_symmetry.space_group_name_H-M   'P 1'
#
loop_
_entity.id
_entity.type
_entity.pdbx_description
1 polymer ?
#
loop_
_entity_poly.entity_id
_entity_poly.type
_entity_poly.pdbx_seq_one_letter_code
_entity_poly.pdbx_strand_id
1 'polypeptide(L)'
;MDGLLAGGILAILIRENVRLLERIIPALLAISFLAILSIYLFTHSFADNNPLFIKIGYTLFDVFFGSIIIILFSTGKFGTSLRHNLERKFLLFFGKYSYGIYVYHWILFCFLNPRLLNFYSKLKIPFIDPQILAALTCTLLAIGVSYLSYNLFEKQFLKLKKYFSYSKEVTMPAVATASIGDSVLQSYEK
;
A
#
# COMPACT_ATOMS: atom_id res chain seq x y z
N MET A 1 -11.48 4.04 5.55
CA MET A 1 -11.08 3.46 6.87
C MET A 1 -10.99 1.94 6.79
N ASP A 2 -11.52 1.35 5.73
CA ASP A 2 -11.68 -0.09 5.54
C ASP A 2 -10.33 -0.82 5.44
N GLY A 3 -9.31 -0.23 4.81
CA GLY A 3 -7.98 -0.82 4.70
C GLY A 3 -7.25 -1.08 6.03
N LEU A 4 -7.41 -0.19 7.03
CA LEU A 4 -6.85 -0.41 8.37
C LEU A 4 -7.53 -1.58 9.08
N LEU A 5 -8.86 -1.66 8.95
CA LEU A 5 -9.65 -2.73 9.52
C LEU A 5 -9.36 -4.06 8.83
N ALA A 6 -9.29 -4.08 7.50
CA ALA A 6 -8.88 -5.24 6.72
C ALA A 6 -7.47 -5.71 7.11
N GLY A 7 -6.50 -4.78 7.24
CA GLY A 7 -5.16 -5.09 7.73
C GLY A 7 -5.14 -5.69 9.13
N GLY A 8 -5.97 -5.17 10.05
CA GLY A 8 -6.13 -5.71 11.40
C GLY A 8 -6.71 -7.13 11.41
N ILE A 9 -7.79 -7.37 10.66
CA ILE A 9 -8.39 -8.70 10.52
C ILE A 9 -7.39 -9.69 9.93
N LEU A 10 -6.67 -9.30 8.88
CA LEU A 10 -5.64 -10.14 8.26
C LEU A 10 -4.53 -10.48 9.26
N ALA A 11 -4.09 -9.52 10.09
CA ALA A 11 -3.08 -9.76 11.11
C ALA A 11 -3.53 -10.79 12.17
N ILE A 12 -4.80 -10.77 12.57
CA ILE A 12 -5.38 -11.77 13.50
C ILE A 12 -5.47 -13.13 12.82
N LEU A 13 -5.99 -13.19 11.58
CA LEU A 13 -6.14 -14.44 10.82
C LEU A 13 -4.81 -15.15 10.58
N ILE A 14 -3.73 -14.41 10.32
CA ILE A 14 -2.38 -14.97 10.18
C ILE A 14 -1.94 -15.66 11.49
N ARG A 15 -2.27 -15.10 12.65
CA ARG A 15 -1.88 -15.65 13.95
C ARG A 15 -2.66 -16.90 14.33
N GLU A 16 -3.94 -16.96 13.99
CA GLU A 16 -4.80 -18.08 14.38
C GLU A 16 -4.76 -19.25 13.40
N ASN A 17 -4.85 -18.99 12.09
CA ASN A 17 -5.13 -20.04 11.10
C ASN A 17 -4.45 -19.84 9.74
N VAL A 18 -3.12 -19.70 9.73
CA VAL A 18 -2.33 -19.47 8.50
C VAL A 18 -2.58 -20.49 7.38
N ARG A 19 -2.81 -21.76 7.71
CA ARG A 19 -3.00 -22.85 6.71
C ARG A 19 -4.29 -22.72 5.90
N LEU A 20 -5.40 -22.35 6.55
CA LEU A 20 -6.66 -22.11 5.85
C LEU A 20 -6.55 -20.86 4.99
N LEU A 21 -5.87 -19.84 5.53
CA LEU A 21 -5.66 -18.58 4.87
C LEU A 21 -4.84 -18.73 3.58
N GLU A 22 -3.74 -19.48 3.60
CA GLU A 22 -2.93 -19.80 2.41
C GLU A 22 -3.71 -20.47 1.29
N ARG A 23 -4.78 -21.23 1.61
CA ARG A 23 -5.64 -21.88 0.63
C ARG A 23 -6.65 -20.92 0.00
N ILE A 24 -7.17 -19.97 0.77
CA ILE A 24 -8.26 -19.06 0.35
C ILE A 24 -7.71 -17.80 -0.33
N ILE A 25 -6.54 -17.30 0.10
CA ILE A 25 -5.99 -16.03 -0.42
C ILE A 25 -5.80 -16.01 -1.95
N PRO A 26 -5.29 -17.05 -2.61
CA PRO A 26 -5.14 -17.00 -4.07
C PRO A 26 -6.49 -16.80 -4.78
N ALA A 27 -7.57 -17.38 -4.25
CA ALA A 27 -8.91 -17.17 -4.75
C ALA A 27 -9.40 -15.75 -4.46
N LEU A 28 -9.17 -15.21 -3.26
CA LEU A 28 -9.51 -13.82 -2.93
C LEU A 28 -8.77 -12.81 -3.82
N LEU A 29 -7.49 -13.06 -4.10
CA LEU A 29 -6.71 -12.24 -5.03
C LEU A 29 -7.29 -12.29 -6.44
N ALA A 30 -7.63 -13.47 -6.94
CA ALA A 30 -8.21 -13.61 -8.28
C ALA A 30 -9.60 -12.95 -8.38
N ILE A 31 -10.46 -13.15 -7.37
CA ILE A 31 -11.81 -12.57 -7.32
C ILE A 31 -11.74 -11.05 -7.23
N SER A 32 -10.90 -10.50 -6.33
CA SER A 32 -10.74 -9.05 -6.21
C SER A 32 -10.16 -8.43 -7.49
N PHE A 33 -9.18 -9.08 -8.12
CA PHE A 33 -8.65 -8.65 -9.41
C PHE A 33 -9.72 -8.63 -10.52
N LEU A 34 -10.51 -9.70 -10.65
CA LEU A 34 -11.60 -9.78 -11.62
C LEU A 34 -12.69 -8.76 -11.35
N ALA A 35 -13.03 -8.51 -10.07
CA ALA A 35 -14.01 -7.50 -9.70
C ALA A 35 -13.53 -6.09 -10.04
N ILE A 36 -12.27 -5.75 -9.76
CA ILE A 36 -11.66 -4.46 -10.13
C ILE A 36 -11.65 -4.31 -11.65
N LEU A 37 -11.23 -5.34 -12.38
CA LEU A 37 -11.20 -5.33 -13.85
C LEU A 37 -12.61 -5.15 -14.44
N SER A 38 -13.61 -5.85 -13.89
CA SER A 38 -15.01 -5.70 -14.30
C SER A 38 -15.49 -4.27 -14.10
N ILE A 39 -15.29 -3.68 -12.90
CA ILE A 39 -15.67 -2.29 -12.62
C ILE A 39 -15.01 -1.32 -13.60
N TYR A 40 -13.74 -1.54 -13.92
CA TYR A 40 -13.01 -0.74 -14.92
C TYR A 40 -13.63 -0.87 -16.32
N LEU A 41 -13.95 -2.09 -16.77
CA LEU A 41 -14.56 -2.33 -18.08
C LEU A 41 -15.97 -1.73 -18.19
N PHE A 42 -16.74 -1.67 -17.10
CA PHE A 42 -18.06 -1.03 -17.12
C PHE A 42 -17.97 0.50 -17.04
N THR A 43 -17.07 1.02 -16.21
CA THR A 43 -17.02 2.46 -15.90
C THR A 43 -16.08 3.24 -16.83
N HIS A 44 -15.11 2.56 -17.46
CA HIS A 44 -14.01 3.16 -18.23
C HIS A 44 -13.23 4.24 -17.47
N SER A 45 -13.35 4.28 -16.14
CA SER A 45 -12.75 5.30 -15.32
C SER A 45 -12.60 4.82 -13.89
N PHE A 46 -11.44 5.08 -13.30
CA PHE A 46 -11.21 5.02 -11.87
C PHE A 46 -11.50 6.37 -11.19
N ALA A 47 -12.20 7.28 -11.87
CA ALA A 47 -12.43 8.62 -11.34
C ALA A 47 -13.27 8.58 -10.07
N ASP A 48 -12.86 9.44 -9.13
CA ASP A 48 -13.49 9.66 -7.82
C ASP A 48 -14.96 10.14 -7.91
N ASN A 49 -15.48 10.38 -9.11
CA ASN A 49 -16.86 10.80 -9.32
C ASN A 49 -17.84 9.62 -9.47
N ASN A 50 -17.38 8.37 -9.56
CA ASN A 50 -18.29 7.22 -9.64
C ASN A 50 -18.65 6.69 -8.23
N PRO A 51 -19.93 6.78 -7.82
CA PRO A 51 -20.36 6.34 -6.50
C PRO A 51 -20.18 4.84 -6.25
N LEU A 52 -20.19 4.00 -7.30
CA LEU A 52 -19.90 2.56 -7.15
C LEU A 52 -18.43 2.32 -6.80
N PHE A 53 -17.53 3.06 -7.44
CA PHE A 53 -16.10 2.94 -7.18
C PHE A 53 -15.74 3.38 -5.76
N ILE A 54 -16.33 4.48 -5.29
CA ILE A 54 -16.10 4.95 -3.91
C ILE A 54 -16.60 3.95 -2.87
N LYS A 55 -17.76 3.31 -3.10
CA LYS A 55 -18.36 2.40 -2.11
C LYS A 55 -17.68 1.04 -2.05
N ILE A 56 -17.29 0.48 -3.20
CA ILE A 56 -16.85 -0.92 -3.31
C ILE A 56 -15.42 -1.01 -3.83
N GLY A 57 -15.02 -0.11 -4.72
CA GLY A 57 -13.70 -0.12 -5.36
C GLY A 57 -12.55 -0.05 -4.36
N TYR A 58 -12.59 0.90 -3.41
CA TYR A 58 -11.53 1.01 -2.40
C TYR A 58 -11.41 -0.25 -1.54
N THR A 59 -12.52 -0.83 -1.09
CA THR A 59 -12.51 -2.08 -0.33
C THR A 59 -11.96 -3.26 -1.15
N LEU A 60 -12.25 -3.32 -2.44
CA LEU A 60 -11.68 -4.33 -3.34
C LEU A 60 -10.17 -4.15 -3.49
N PHE A 61 -9.67 -2.92 -3.59
CA PHE A 61 -8.23 -2.64 -3.60
C PHE A 61 -7.57 -3.03 -2.28
N ASP A 62 -8.22 -2.75 -1.15
CA ASP A 62 -7.72 -3.14 0.17
C ASP A 62 -7.58 -4.66 0.29
N VAL A 63 -8.58 -5.42 -0.16
CA VAL A 63 -8.53 -6.90 -0.18
C VAL A 63 -7.46 -7.39 -1.17
N PHE A 64 -7.33 -6.77 -2.34
CA PHE A 64 -6.35 -7.14 -3.35
C PHE A 64 -4.91 -6.96 -2.83
N PHE A 65 -4.57 -5.76 -2.33
CA PHE A 65 -3.24 -5.49 -1.80
C PHE A 65 -2.98 -6.25 -0.51
N GLY A 66 -3.97 -6.39 0.37
CA GLY A 66 -3.87 -7.23 1.57
C GLY A 66 -3.56 -8.69 1.23
N SER A 67 -4.20 -9.24 0.20
CA SER A 67 -3.94 -10.59 -0.29
C SER A 67 -2.50 -10.75 -0.80
N ILE A 68 -1.99 -9.77 -1.57
CA ILE A 68 -0.59 -9.76 -2.04
C ILE A 68 0.38 -9.79 -0.86
N ILE A 69 0.15 -8.96 0.16
CA ILE A 69 1.00 -8.89 1.35
C ILE A 69 1.09 -10.27 2.01
N ILE A 70 -0.02 -11.00 2.17
CA ILE A 70 0.01 -12.30 2.84
C ILE A 70 0.67 -13.37 1.97
N ILE A 71 0.42 -13.36 0.67
CA ILE A 71 1.11 -14.27 -0.26
C ILE A 71 2.63 -14.09 -0.18
N LEU A 72 3.12 -12.87 0.03
CA LEU A 72 4.54 -12.59 0.20
C LEU A 72 5.14 -13.21 1.48
N PHE A 73 4.33 -13.45 2.51
CA PHE A 73 4.75 -14.15 3.73
C PHE A 73 4.62 -15.68 3.63
N SER A 74 3.86 -16.18 2.65
CA SER A 74 3.70 -17.62 2.44
C SER A 74 4.96 -18.26 1.86
N THR A 75 5.32 -19.45 2.35
CA THR A 75 6.46 -20.22 1.86
C THR A 75 6.15 -21.06 0.62
N GLY A 76 4.92 -20.99 0.09
CA GLY A 76 4.51 -21.72 -1.12
C GLY A 76 5.25 -21.27 -2.39
N LYS A 77 5.28 -22.13 -3.42
CA LYS A 77 5.92 -21.83 -4.72
C LYS A 77 5.44 -20.51 -5.34
N PHE A 78 4.14 -20.24 -5.23
CA PHE A 78 3.53 -19.01 -5.73
C PHE A 78 4.02 -17.77 -4.98
N GLY A 79 4.06 -17.82 -3.64
CA GLY A 79 4.59 -16.74 -2.80
C GLY A 79 6.06 -16.45 -3.09
N THR A 80 6.89 -17.49 -3.17
CA THR A 80 8.33 -17.36 -3.50
C THR A 80 8.56 -16.75 -4.87
N SER A 81 7.80 -17.15 -5.90
CA SER A 81 7.91 -16.57 -7.24
C SER A 81 7.47 -15.11 -7.27
N LEU A 82 6.35 -14.78 -6.62
CA LEU A 82 5.85 -13.40 -6.55
C LEU A 82 6.86 -12.50 -5.81
N ARG A 83 7.39 -12.98 -4.68
CA ARG A 83 8.44 -12.32 -3.91
C ARG A 83 9.68 -12.04 -4.75
N HIS A 84 10.17 -13.03 -5.49
CA HIS A 84 11.34 -12.87 -6.36
C HIS A 84 11.13 -11.77 -7.42
N ASN A 85 9.92 -11.67 -7.98
CA ASN A 85 9.59 -10.62 -8.94
C ASN A 85 9.50 -9.23 -8.29
N LEU A 86 8.95 -9.14 -7.07
CA LEU A 86 8.81 -7.87 -6.34
C LEU A 86 10.14 -7.40 -5.71
N GLU A 87 11.05 -8.30 -5.38
CA GLU A 87 12.39 -8.00 -4.85
C GLU A 87 13.41 -7.59 -5.94
N ARG A 88 12.97 -7.38 -7.19
CA ARG A 88 13.86 -6.86 -8.24
C ARG A 88 14.37 -5.46 -7.83
N LYS A 89 15.68 -5.24 -8.01
CA LYS A 89 16.38 -4.00 -7.61
C LYS A 89 15.67 -2.71 -8.06
N PHE A 90 15.07 -2.74 -9.25
CA PHE A 90 14.30 -1.62 -9.80
C PHE A 90 13.06 -1.30 -8.96
N LEU A 91 12.23 -2.30 -8.63
CA LEU A 91 11.05 -2.13 -7.78
C LEU A 91 11.43 -1.67 -6.36
N LEU A 92 12.50 -2.25 -5.79
CA LEU A 92 13.00 -1.83 -4.48
C LEU A 92 13.52 -0.38 -4.48
N PHE A 93 14.15 0.06 -5.58
CA PHE A 93 14.56 1.45 -5.75
C PHE A 93 13.34 2.38 -5.71
N PHE A 94 12.32 2.10 -6.54
CA PHE A 94 11.10 2.92 -6.56
C PHE A 94 10.34 2.87 -5.24
N GLY A 95 10.27 1.71 -4.59
CA GLY A 95 9.65 1.57 -3.27
C GLY A 95 10.36 2.43 -2.21
N LYS A 96 11.70 2.45 -2.22
CA LYS A 96 12.49 3.24 -1.27
C LYS A 96 12.29 4.74 -1.40
N TYR A 97 12.15 5.27 -2.61
CA TYR A 97 11.95 6.71 -2.85
C TYR A 97 10.48 7.11 -3.05
N SER A 98 9.56 6.15 -2.99
CA SER A 98 8.13 6.35 -3.27
C SER A 98 7.51 7.46 -2.42
N TYR A 99 7.87 7.53 -1.13
CA TYR A 99 7.38 8.55 -0.23
C TYR A 99 7.81 9.96 -0.67
N GLY A 100 9.08 10.14 -1.01
CA GLY A 100 9.57 11.40 -1.55
C GLY A 100 8.86 11.77 -2.85
N ILE A 101 8.69 10.79 -3.75
CA ILE A 101 8.02 11.01 -5.03
C ILE A 101 6.58 11.48 -4.81
N TYR A 102 5.86 10.84 -3.88
CA TYR A 102 4.50 11.23 -3.50
C TYR A 102 4.42 12.68 -3.01
N VAL A 103 5.38 13.14 -2.20
CA VAL A 103 5.37 14.53 -1.71
C VAL A 103 5.75 15.52 -2.81
N TYR A 104 6.84 15.27 -3.54
CA TYR A 104 7.42 16.26 -4.44
C TYR A 104 6.77 16.31 -5.81
N HIS A 105 6.17 15.22 -6.31
CA HIS A 105 5.59 15.21 -7.65
C HIS A 105 4.48 16.25 -7.80
N TRP A 106 3.58 16.39 -6.82
CA TRP A 106 2.48 17.36 -6.90
C TRP A 106 2.99 18.79 -6.84
N ILE A 107 3.93 19.07 -5.93
CA ILE A 107 4.56 20.39 -5.79
C ILE A 107 5.23 20.76 -7.11
N LEU A 108 6.09 19.91 -7.65
CA LEU A 108 6.77 20.16 -8.91
C LEU A 108 5.80 20.28 -10.08
N PHE A 109 4.75 19.46 -10.11
CA PHE A 109 3.72 19.56 -11.13
C PHE A 109 3.04 20.94 -11.11
N CYS A 110 2.57 21.40 -9.95
CA CYS A 110 1.91 22.71 -9.85
C CYS A 110 2.83 23.88 -10.23
N PHE A 111 4.12 23.84 -9.84
CA PHE A 111 5.04 24.96 -10.06
C PHE A 111 5.75 24.94 -11.41
N LEU A 112 6.15 23.76 -11.92
CA LEU A 112 6.98 23.64 -13.12
C LEU A 112 6.17 23.28 -14.36
N ASN A 113 5.05 22.54 -14.26
CA ASN A 113 4.31 22.10 -15.44
C ASN A 113 3.90 23.28 -16.35
N PRO A 114 3.29 24.38 -15.87
CA PRO A 114 2.89 25.48 -16.76
C PRO A 114 4.07 26.10 -17.52
N ARG A 115 5.25 26.14 -16.90
CA ARG A 115 6.48 26.69 -17.50
C ARG A 115 7.08 25.72 -18.52
N LEU A 116 7.15 24.43 -18.18
CA LEU A 116 7.65 23.38 -19.05
C LEU A 116 6.73 23.19 -20.27
N LEU A 117 5.42 23.22 -20.07
CA LEU A 117 4.45 23.15 -21.16
C LEU A 117 4.65 24.30 -22.14
N ASN A 118 4.70 25.54 -21.65
CA ASN A 118 4.98 26.72 -22.49
C ASN A 118 6.33 26.62 -23.22
N PHE A 119 7.36 26.08 -22.56
CA PHE A 119 8.67 25.88 -23.17
C PHE A 119 8.63 24.85 -24.31
N TYR A 120 8.02 23.68 -24.08
CA TYR A 120 7.92 22.62 -25.09
C TYR A 120 6.97 22.97 -26.22
N SER A 121 5.87 23.68 -25.95
CA SER A 121 4.97 24.21 -26.98
C SER A 121 5.68 25.19 -27.92
N LYS A 122 6.63 26.00 -27.40
CA LYS A 122 7.45 26.91 -28.23
C LYS A 122 8.51 26.17 -29.04
N LEU A 123 9.06 25.09 -28.52
CA LEU A 123 10.08 24.28 -29.21
C LEU A 123 9.52 23.55 -30.44
N LYS A 124 8.19 23.38 -30.53
CA LYS A 124 7.48 22.73 -31.66
C LYS A 124 8.12 21.40 -32.09
N ILE A 125 8.43 20.54 -31.12
CA ILE A 125 8.98 19.22 -31.39
C ILE A 125 7.93 18.40 -32.19
N PRO A 126 8.26 17.91 -33.39
CA PRO A 126 7.33 17.13 -34.18
C PRO A 126 7.09 15.75 -33.53
N PHE A 127 5.88 15.22 -33.70
CA PHE A 127 5.46 13.87 -33.26
C PHE A 127 5.32 13.61 -31.75
N ILE A 128 5.54 14.60 -30.88
CA ILE A 128 5.39 14.44 -29.43
C ILE A 128 4.53 15.57 -28.87
N ASP A 129 3.49 15.22 -28.10
CA ASP A 129 2.65 16.19 -27.41
C ASP A 129 3.48 16.91 -26.31
N PRO A 130 3.54 18.26 -26.32
CA PRO A 130 4.18 19.04 -25.28
C PRO A 130 3.73 18.70 -23.85
N GLN A 131 2.48 18.27 -23.67
CA GLN A 131 1.95 17.85 -22.38
C GLN A 131 2.64 16.58 -21.86
N ILE A 132 2.85 15.60 -22.73
CA ILE A 132 3.55 14.35 -22.39
C ILE A 132 4.99 14.67 -21.99
N LEU A 133 5.64 15.54 -22.75
CA LEU A 133 7.03 15.90 -22.51
C LEU A 133 7.21 16.69 -21.20
N ALA A 134 6.29 17.63 -20.92
CA ALA A 134 6.24 18.37 -19.65
C ALA A 134 5.95 17.46 -18.45
N ALA A 135 4.99 16.54 -18.57
CA ALA A 135 4.67 15.58 -17.52
C ALA A 135 5.84 14.63 -17.24
N LEU A 136 6.50 14.13 -18.29
CA LEU A 136 7.67 13.27 -18.16
C LEU A 136 8.82 14.00 -17.46
N THR A 137 9.10 15.24 -17.85
CA THR A 137 10.15 16.05 -17.19
C THR A 137 9.81 16.35 -15.74
N CYS A 138 8.58 16.74 -15.42
CA CYS A 138 8.14 16.90 -14.02
C CYS A 138 8.34 15.62 -13.21
N THR A 139 8.00 14.46 -13.78
CA THR A 139 8.15 13.16 -13.11
C THR A 139 9.62 12.83 -12.87
N LEU A 140 10.49 13.02 -13.86
CA LEU A 140 11.93 12.78 -13.72
C LEU A 140 12.56 13.72 -12.69
N LEU A 141 12.17 15.00 -12.68
CA LEU A 141 12.59 15.95 -11.67
C LEU A 141 12.11 15.54 -10.28
N ALA A 142 10.88 15.07 -10.14
CA ALA A 142 10.35 14.57 -8.87
C ALA A 142 11.16 13.39 -8.35
N ILE A 143 11.49 12.41 -9.20
CA ILE A 143 12.35 11.28 -8.84
C ILE A 143 13.73 11.79 -8.38
N GLY A 144 14.34 12.72 -9.12
CA GLY A 144 15.64 13.29 -8.78
C GLY A 144 15.65 14.04 -7.44
N VAL A 145 14.67 14.90 -7.21
CA VAL A 145 14.50 15.64 -5.94
C VAL A 145 14.22 14.69 -4.79
N SER A 146 13.41 13.65 -5.00
CA SER A 146 13.12 12.63 -3.99
C SER A 146 14.35 11.84 -3.61
N TYR A 147 15.16 11.44 -4.59
CA TYR A 147 16.43 10.76 -4.36
C TYR A 147 17.39 11.62 -3.53
N LEU A 148 17.49 12.91 -3.87
CA LEU A 148 18.36 13.85 -3.16
C LEU A 148 17.86 14.09 -1.73
N SER A 149 16.55 14.32 -1.57
CA SER A 149 15.91 14.53 -0.26
C SER A 149 16.11 13.34 0.66
N TYR A 150 15.94 12.12 0.15
CA TYR A 150 16.17 10.90 0.91
C TYR A 150 17.61 10.83 1.43
N ASN A 151 18.60 11.11 0.58
CA ASN A 151 20.00 10.97 0.96
C ASN A 151 20.50 12.09 1.88
N LEU A 152 19.98 13.30 1.72
CA LEU A 152 20.39 14.47 2.51
C LEU A 152 19.64 14.60 3.84
N PHE A 153 18.33 14.35 3.84
CA PHE A 153 17.48 14.55 5.02
C PHE A 153 17.07 13.23 5.65
N GLU A 154 16.30 12.41 4.94
CA GLU A 154 15.64 11.23 5.52
C GLU A 154 16.65 10.25 6.14
N LYS A 155 17.73 9.95 5.42
CA LYS A 155 18.80 9.09 5.91
C LYS A 155 19.49 9.65 7.15
N GLN A 156 19.61 10.97 7.29
CA GLN A 156 20.21 11.59 8.47
C GLN A 156 19.24 11.52 9.66
N PHE A 157 17.97 11.87 9.47
CA PHE A 157 16.94 11.73 10.51
C PHE A 157 16.80 10.28 11.00
N LEU A 158 16.87 9.30 10.11
CA LEU A 158 16.84 7.89 10.49
C LEU A 158 18.03 7.48 11.37
N LYS A 159 19.21 8.09 11.20
CA LYS A 159 20.36 7.85 12.11
C LYS A 159 20.10 8.38 13.52
N LEU A 160 19.25 9.41 13.67
CA LEU A 160 18.91 9.96 14.99
C LEU A 160 18.00 9.00 15.78
N LYS A 161 17.33 8.02 15.13
CA LYS A 161 16.53 7.01 15.85
C LYS A 161 17.34 6.24 16.90
N LYS A 162 18.66 6.10 16.74
CA LYS A 162 19.53 5.42 17.71
C LYS A 162 19.57 6.08 19.09
N TYR A 163 19.15 7.35 19.19
CA TYR A 163 19.10 8.10 20.45
C TYR A 163 17.78 7.93 21.20
N PHE A 164 16.78 7.30 20.58
CA PHE A 164 15.50 7.01 21.22
C PHE A 164 15.47 5.54 21.64
N SER A 165 15.68 5.27 22.93
CA SER A 165 15.46 3.94 23.51
C SER A 165 13.97 3.62 23.48
N TYR A 166 13.57 2.68 22.64
CA TYR A 166 12.22 2.12 22.69
C TYR A 166 12.16 1.23 23.94
N SER A 167 11.55 1.71 25.02
CA SER A 167 11.31 0.88 26.20
C SER A 167 10.39 -0.26 25.78
N LYS A 168 10.97 -1.45 25.62
CA LYS A 168 10.29 -2.67 25.20
C LYS A 168 9.69 -3.37 26.42
N GLU A 169 9.07 -2.60 27.33
CA GLU A 169 8.33 -3.13 28.47
C GLU A 169 6.97 -2.45 28.51
N VAL A 170 6.11 -2.86 27.59
CA VAL A 170 4.69 -2.99 27.94
C VAL A 170 4.56 -4.43 28.43
N THR A 171 4.95 -4.68 29.69
CA THR A 171 4.35 -5.75 30.46
C THR A 171 2.86 -5.45 30.46
N MET A 172 2.12 -6.11 29.58
CA MET A 172 0.67 -6.11 29.67
C MET A 172 0.36 -6.58 31.10
N PRO A 173 -0.42 -5.81 31.89
CA PRO A 173 -0.92 -6.35 33.14
C PRO A 173 -1.60 -7.66 32.79
N ALA A 174 -1.22 -8.73 33.48
CA ALA A 174 -1.88 -10.01 33.38
C ALA A 174 -3.38 -9.72 33.39
N VAL A 175 -4.03 -9.93 32.25
CA VAL A 175 -5.48 -9.91 32.18
C VAL A 175 -5.88 -10.93 33.24
N ALA A 176 -6.43 -10.42 34.33
CA ALA A 176 -6.93 -11.23 35.41
C ALA A 176 -7.83 -12.27 34.75
N THR A 177 -7.38 -13.51 34.79
CA THR A 177 -8.23 -14.68 34.68
C THR A 177 -9.17 -14.63 35.88
N ALA A 178 -10.14 -13.71 35.85
CA ALA A 178 -11.29 -13.73 36.72
C ALA A 178 -12.19 -14.85 36.22
N SER A 179 -11.90 -16.06 36.70
CA SER A 179 -12.88 -17.04 37.16
C SER A 179 -14.30 -16.93 36.57
N ILE A 180 -14.45 -17.11 35.26
CA ILE A 180 -15.72 -17.60 34.69
C ILE A 180 -15.68 -19.14 34.79
N GLY A 181 -15.56 -19.60 36.02
CA GLY A 181 -15.85 -20.96 36.46
C GLY A 181 -16.82 -20.81 37.62
N ASP A 182 -17.92 -21.57 37.55
CA ASP A 182 -18.78 -21.99 38.66
C ASP A 182 -20.12 -21.27 38.91
N SER A 183 -20.48 -20.17 38.23
CA SER A 183 -21.80 -19.53 38.47
C SER A 183 -22.90 -19.82 37.43
N VAL A 184 -22.64 -20.57 36.36
CA VAL A 184 -23.63 -20.86 35.30
C VAL A 184 -24.13 -22.32 35.32
N LEU A 185 -23.53 -23.21 36.10
CA LEU A 185 -23.95 -24.62 36.18
C LEU A 185 -24.88 -24.95 37.38
N GLN A 186 -25.23 -23.98 38.23
CA GLN A 186 -26.14 -24.21 39.37
C GLN A 186 -27.61 -23.82 39.13
N SER A 187 -27.98 -23.33 37.93
CA SER A 187 -29.37 -22.99 37.61
C SER A 187 -30.14 -24.07 36.83
N TYR A 188 -29.59 -25.29 36.71
CA TYR A 188 -30.24 -26.41 36.01
C TYR A 188 -30.56 -27.63 36.90
N GLU A 189 -30.31 -27.54 38.22
CA GLU A 189 -30.62 -28.62 39.19
C GLU A 189 -31.61 -28.20 40.30
N LYS A 190 -32.66 -27.46 39.96
CA LYS A 190 -33.87 -27.39 40.78
C LYS A 190 -35.14 -27.49 39.94
#